data_AF-A0A2S8X3U3-F1
#
_entry.id   AF-A0A2S8X3U3-F1
#
_cell.length_a   1.000
_cell.length_b   1.000
_cell.length_c   1.000
_cell.angle_alpha   90.00
_cell.angle_beta   90.00
_cell.angle_gamma   90.00
#
_symmetry.space_group_name_H-M   'P 1'
#
loop_
_entity.id
_entity.type
_entity.pdbx_description
1 polymer ?
#
loop_
_entity_poly.entity_id
_entity_poly.type
_entity_poly.pdbx_seq_one_letter_code
_entity_poly.pdbx_strand_id
1 'polypeptide(L)'
;MDKFIVDEDLQVILQNEEDGTSTPIKGGITALDFEVISTYPKGWLTFAYLRDHQGIWWSNARKNKASLFSQDTEAFRVIDEDYCCDSQYVYLEDQAVPDSDPPSFRLLPDTPYFARDQRYLYVKSSTHFHLFEDIDTNAVIAHHDYCTDKDHLFHLSSSLRYANGEKDEVRAWLQEHQPDVSGWWSDHYAHSAEGATQITGNWYETASSIFYKTEWGGTAHREAKEVYNLVRDVNRSTFEPLDEQFARDRERVYFQWRTIKGADPDTFKPLGGPFGRDDKHVYYNGYRVDEADARQFVAFARTEHLGLSKDQQHVYRAEVVRTSQPFGQPDDVLQMIKGADAATFELITPSGSWAVDAKRVYLWGKPNKNIDRATFTHLFDADPQSWAMDQNSLYNANGKRTVKGVNGSTFVMLNEYWGKDDRVVFSFVTGSVYKSGDAATFQVTDDTGGAEDALFRYTVEGGTVRKKKR
;
A
#
# COMPACT_ATOMS: atom_id res chain seq x y z
N MET A 1 -13.98 -37.62 -4.38
CA MET A 1 -13.65 -36.42 -3.58
C MET A 1 -13.50 -36.83 -2.14
N ASP A 2 -12.45 -36.37 -1.47
CA ASP A 2 -12.17 -36.76 -0.09
C ASP A 2 -13.37 -36.52 0.83
N LYS A 3 -13.61 -37.44 1.76
CA LYS A 3 -14.74 -37.44 2.69
C LYS A 3 -14.28 -37.37 4.13
N PHE A 4 -14.95 -36.53 4.91
CA PHE A 4 -14.76 -36.52 6.36
C PHE A 4 -15.65 -37.58 7.00
N ILE A 5 -15.04 -38.50 7.77
CA ILE A 5 -15.75 -39.57 8.49
C ILE A 5 -15.17 -39.76 9.90
N VAL A 6 -15.91 -40.46 10.75
CA VAL A 6 -15.43 -40.95 12.04
C VAL A 6 -14.94 -42.39 11.86
N ASP A 7 -13.72 -42.69 12.28
CA ASP A 7 -13.14 -44.04 12.22
C ASP A 7 -13.50 -44.91 13.43
N GLU A 8 -12.99 -46.15 13.46
CA GLU A 8 -13.24 -47.12 14.52
C GLU A 8 -12.66 -46.68 15.89
N ASP A 9 -11.64 -45.81 15.88
CA ASP A 9 -11.01 -45.25 17.08
C ASP A 9 -11.67 -43.94 17.55
N LEU A 10 -12.85 -43.60 16.99
CA LEU A 10 -13.59 -42.36 17.25
C LEU A 10 -12.79 -41.09 16.91
N GLN A 11 -11.93 -41.15 15.91
CA GLN A 11 -11.20 -40.01 15.34
C GLN A 11 -11.93 -39.47 14.11
N VAL A 12 -11.95 -38.15 13.96
CA VAL A 12 -12.36 -37.51 12.69
C VAL A 12 -11.20 -37.62 11.70
N ILE A 13 -11.44 -38.27 10.57
CA ILE A 13 -10.45 -38.50 9.51
C ILE A 13 -10.93 -37.93 8.18
N LEU A 14 -9.99 -37.54 7.32
CA LEU A 14 -10.23 -37.28 5.90
C LEU A 14 -9.82 -38.53 5.11
N GLN A 15 -10.80 -39.19 4.50
CA GLN A 15 -10.61 -40.37 3.67
C GLN A 15 -10.54 -39.96 2.19
N ASN A 16 -9.47 -40.34 1.51
CA ASN A 16 -9.34 -40.24 0.06
C ASN A 16 -10.17 -41.34 -0.61
N GLU A 17 -11.04 -40.95 -1.54
CA GLU A 17 -11.93 -41.90 -2.21
C GLU A 17 -11.26 -42.72 -3.31
N GLU A 18 -10.14 -42.28 -3.87
CA GLU A 18 -9.47 -42.94 -4.99
C GLU A 18 -8.57 -44.10 -4.52
N ASP A 19 -7.82 -43.90 -3.43
CA ASP A 19 -6.88 -44.89 -2.91
C ASP A 19 -7.25 -45.43 -1.52
N GLY A 20 -8.31 -44.91 -0.90
CA GLY A 20 -8.80 -45.34 0.41
C GLY A 20 -7.92 -44.89 1.59
N THR A 21 -6.87 -44.11 1.34
CA THR A 21 -5.99 -43.60 2.40
C THR A 21 -6.76 -42.66 3.32
N SER A 22 -6.42 -42.66 4.61
CA SER A 22 -7.12 -41.87 5.62
C SER A 22 -6.13 -41.09 6.45
N THR A 23 -6.43 -39.82 6.70
CA THR A 23 -5.59 -38.91 7.49
C THR A 23 -6.39 -38.31 8.63
N PRO A 24 -5.96 -38.49 9.91
CA PRO A 24 -6.61 -37.82 11.04
C PRO A 24 -6.59 -36.29 10.91
N ILE A 25 -7.72 -35.67 11.22
CA ILE A 25 -7.86 -34.20 11.26
C ILE A 25 -7.28 -33.70 12.58
N LYS A 26 -6.30 -32.78 12.50
CA LYS A 26 -5.72 -32.15 13.69
C LYS A 26 -6.66 -31.08 14.23
N GLY A 27 -6.43 -30.64 15.47
CA GLY A 27 -6.99 -29.37 15.97
C GLY A 27 -8.09 -29.48 17.00
N GLY A 28 -8.49 -30.69 17.39
CA GLY A 28 -9.31 -30.92 18.58
C GLY A 28 -10.79 -31.20 18.32
N ILE A 29 -11.20 -31.23 17.05
CA ILE A 29 -12.53 -31.71 16.67
C ILE A 29 -12.71 -33.18 17.08
N THR A 30 -13.88 -33.52 17.60
CA THR A 30 -14.19 -34.84 18.16
C THR A 30 -15.30 -35.55 17.37
N ALA A 31 -15.42 -36.87 17.58
CA ALA A 31 -16.50 -37.68 16.99
C ALA A 31 -17.88 -37.44 17.63
N LEU A 32 -17.95 -36.83 18.81
CA LEU A 32 -19.20 -36.63 19.53
C LEU A 32 -20.02 -35.53 18.85
N ASP A 33 -21.23 -35.90 18.39
CA ASP A 33 -22.14 -35.06 17.59
C ASP A 33 -21.51 -34.53 16.29
N PHE A 34 -20.57 -35.31 15.72
CA PHE A 34 -19.86 -34.93 14.51
C PHE A 34 -20.80 -34.81 13.29
N GLU A 35 -20.70 -33.68 12.58
CA GLU A 35 -21.39 -33.45 11.31
C GLU A 35 -20.48 -32.68 10.33
N VAL A 36 -20.61 -33.01 9.05
CA VAL A 36 -20.06 -32.20 7.95
C VAL A 36 -21.13 -31.22 7.50
N ILE A 37 -20.97 -29.94 7.83
CA ILE A 37 -21.96 -28.90 7.49
C ILE A 37 -21.88 -28.54 6.00
N SER A 38 -20.66 -28.33 5.50
CA SER A 38 -20.39 -28.01 4.10
C SER A 38 -18.96 -28.36 3.74
N THR A 39 -18.75 -28.74 2.47
CA THR A 39 -17.41 -29.02 1.91
C THR A 39 -17.16 -28.14 0.71
N TYR A 40 -15.93 -27.64 0.60
CA TYR A 40 -15.47 -26.80 -0.49
C TYR A 40 -14.20 -27.37 -1.13
N PRO A 41 -14.28 -27.95 -2.34
CA PRO A 41 -13.13 -28.44 -3.06
C PRO A 41 -12.37 -27.31 -3.78
N LYS A 42 -11.05 -27.22 -3.56
CA LYS A 42 -10.16 -26.27 -4.24
C LYS A 42 -8.96 -27.00 -4.82
N GLY A 43 -9.07 -27.38 -6.10
CA GLY A 43 -8.13 -28.31 -6.72
C GLY A 43 -8.24 -29.69 -6.05
N TRP A 44 -7.13 -30.22 -5.56
CA TRP A 44 -7.08 -31.51 -4.85
C TRP A 44 -7.32 -31.40 -3.34
N LEU A 45 -7.57 -30.20 -2.82
CA LEU A 45 -7.77 -29.95 -1.39
C LEU A 45 -9.26 -29.80 -1.07
N THR A 46 -9.73 -30.44 -0.01
CA THR A 46 -11.12 -30.32 0.49
C THR A 46 -11.15 -29.55 1.80
N PHE A 47 -11.62 -28.30 1.75
CA PHE A 47 -11.92 -27.49 2.95
C PHE A 47 -13.33 -27.81 3.43
N ALA A 48 -13.63 -27.55 4.70
CA ALA A 48 -14.97 -27.83 5.23
C ALA A 48 -15.34 -26.99 6.46
N TYR A 49 -16.64 -26.72 6.58
CA TYR A 49 -17.26 -26.38 7.86
C TYR A 49 -17.76 -27.67 8.50
N LEU A 50 -17.32 -27.94 9.72
CA LEU A 50 -17.63 -29.14 10.49
C LEU A 50 -18.31 -28.75 11.80
N ARG A 51 -19.05 -29.67 12.40
CA ARG A 51 -19.64 -29.53 13.74
C ARG A 51 -19.21 -30.68 14.63
N ASP A 52 -19.03 -30.41 15.91
CA ASP A 52 -19.08 -31.41 16.97
C ASP A 52 -19.83 -30.82 18.19
N HIS A 53 -19.88 -31.54 19.31
CA HIS A 53 -20.52 -31.07 20.54
C HIS A 53 -19.98 -29.74 21.11
N GLN A 54 -18.78 -29.29 20.70
CA GLN A 54 -18.17 -28.03 21.18
C GLN A 54 -18.59 -26.83 20.33
N GLY A 55 -19.02 -27.05 19.08
CA GLY A 55 -19.45 -25.99 18.17
C GLY A 55 -19.05 -26.21 16.72
N ILE A 56 -18.77 -25.10 16.03
CA ILE A 56 -18.50 -25.02 14.60
C ILE A 56 -16.99 -24.85 14.35
N TRP A 57 -16.49 -25.66 13.41
CA TRP A 57 -15.09 -25.80 13.10
C TRP A 57 -14.81 -25.51 11.62
N TRP A 58 -13.70 -24.84 11.35
CA TRP A 58 -13.16 -24.70 10.00
C TRP A 58 -12.02 -25.69 9.78
N SER A 59 -12.18 -26.59 8.83
CA SER A 59 -11.15 -27.52 8.40
C SER A 59 -10.27 -26.90 7.30
N ASN A 60 -9.09 -26.44 7.69
CA ASN A 60 -8.10 -25.91 6.76
C ASN A 60 -7.29 -27.06 6.14
N ALA A 61 -7.65 -27.42 4.90
CA ALA A 61 -7.03 -28.53 4.17
C ALA A 61 -5.51 -28.40 4.00
N ARG A 62 -4.99 -27.17 3.85
CA ARG A 62 -3.54 -26.92 3.68
C ARG A 62 -2.75 -27.25 4.94
N LYS A 63 -3.36 -27.07 6.11
CA LYS A 63 -2.75 -27.34 7.41
C LYS A 63 -3.13 -28.71 7.97
N ASN A 64 -4.08 -29.40 7.32
CA ASN A 64 -4.79 -30.56 7.84
C ASN A 64 -5.21 -30.35 9.31
N LYS A 65 -5.87 -29.21 9.58
CA LYS A 65 -6.24 -28.78 10.93
C LYS A 65 -7.62 -28.14 10.93
N ALA A 66 -8.49 -28.61 11.82
CA ALA A 66 -9.74 -27.97 12.21
C ALA A 66 -9.50 -26.94 13.33
N SER A 67 -10.13 -25.78 13.24
CA SER A 67 -10.13 -24.75 14.29
C SER A 67 -11.56 -24.45 14.72
N LEU A 68 -11.86 -24.56 16.02
CA LEU A 68 -13.14 -24.11 16.59
C LEU A 68 -13.17 -22.58 16.51
N PHE A 69 -14.19 -22.02 15.87
CA PHE A 69 -14.31 -20.57 15.68
C PHE A 69 -15.66 -20.00 16.10
N SER A 70 -16.70 -20.82 16.23
CA SER A 70 -17.99 -20.39 16.78
C SER A 70 -18.62 -21.49 17.64
N GLN A 71 -19.31 -21.09 18.71
CA GLN A 71 -20.11 -21.98 19.55
C GLN A 71 -21.62 -21.84 19.28
N ASP A 72 -22.00 -20.88 18.44
CA ASP A 72 -23.39 -20.58 18.12
C ASP A 72 -23.87 -21.46 16.97
N THR A 73 -24.23 -22.70 17.30
CA THR A 73 -24.65 -23.71 16.32
C THR A 73 -26.06 -23.48 15.78
N GLU A 74 -26.90 -22.72 16.49
CA GLU A 74 -28.29 -22.47 16.10
C GLU A 74 -28.41 -21.38 15.03
N ALA A 75 -27.64 -20.29 15.16
CA ALA A 75 -27.65 -19.21 14.17
C ALA A 75 -26.62 -19.41 13.05
N PHE A 76 -25.70 -20.38 13.21
CA PHE A 76 -24.66 -20.63 12.21
C PHE A 76 -25.26 -20.98 10.85
N ARG A 77 -24.77 -20.29 9.82
CA ARG A 77 -25.08 -20.61 8.42
C ARG A 77 -23.89 -20.35 7.52
N VAL A 78 -23.68 -21.26 6.59
CA VAL A 78 -22.76 -21.06 5.46
C VAL A 78 -23.48 -20.22 4.41
N ILE A 79 -22.83 -19.15 3.94
CA ILE A 79 -23.37 -18.21 2.97
C ILE A 79 -22.79 -18.49 1.58
N ASP A 80 -21.49 -18.72 1.52
CA ASP A 80 -20.73 -19.05 0.33
C ASP A 80 -19.58 -19.99 0.70
N GLU A 81 -18.77 -20.40 -0.28
CA GLU A 81 -17.61 -21.28 -0.14
C GLU A 81 -16.72 -20.93 1.07
N ASP A 82 -16.42 -19.65 1.26
CA ASP A 82 -15.59 -19.14 2.35
C ASP A 82 -16.22 -18.01 3.16
N TYR A 83 -17.51 -17.74 2.97
CA TYR A 83 -18.29 -16.88 3.86
C TYR A 83 -19.27 -17.70 4.70
N CYS A 84 -19.26 -17.45 6.01
CA CYS A 84 -20.29 -17.93 6.91
C CYS A 84 -20.60 -16.85 7.95
N CYS A 85 -21.62 -17.09 8.76
CA CYS A 85 -21.92 -16.22 9.89
C CYS A 85 -22.62 -16.98 11.00
N ASP A 86 -22.55 -16.42 12.19
CA ASP A 86 -23.40 -16.76 13.33
C ASP A 86 -24.26 -15.55 13.74
N SER A 87 -24.77 -15.52 14.98
CA SER A 87 -25.55 -14.37 15.47
C SER A 87 -24.73 -13.09 15.67
N GLN A 88 -23.40 -13.19 15.79
CA GLN A 88 -22.53 -12.07 16.17
C GLN A 88 -21.65 -11.58 15.01
N TYR A 89 -21.11 -12.50 14.20
CA TYR A 89 -20.10 -12.15 13.21
C TYR A 89 -20.35 -12.80 11.86
N VAL A 90 -19.97 -12.07 10.82
CA VAL A 90 -19.60 -12.62 9.52
C VAL A 90 -18.15 -13.11 9.64
N TYR A 91 -17.88 -14.28 9.08
CA TYR A 91 -16.55 -14.87 9.03
C TYR A 91 -16.10 -15.02 7.58
N LEU A 92 -14.81 -14.79 7.36
CA LEU A 92 -14.09 -15.31 6.20
C LEU A 92 -13.31 -16.54 6.66
N GLU A 93 -13.66 -17.72 6.16
CA GLU A 93 -13.17 -19.00 6.68
C GLU A 93 -13.40 -19.12 8.21
N ASP A 94 -12.35 -19.08 9.03
CA ASP A 94 -12.39 -19.08 10.50
C ASP A 94 -12.18 -17.70 11.13
N GLN A 95 -12.04 -16.65 10.34
CA GLN A 95 -11.71 -15.32 10.83
C GLN A 95 -12.96 -14.45 10.98
N ALA A 96 -13.31 -14.14 12.23
CA ALA A 96 -14.39 -13.20 12.54
C ALA A 96 -14.05 -11.80 12.01
N VAL A 97 -14.99 -11.19 11.30
CA VAL A 97 -14.91 -9.79 10.87
C VAL A 97 -15.48 -8.91 11.99
N PRO A 98 -14.65 -8.10 12.67
CA PRO A 98 -15.12 -7.25 13.77
C PRO A 98 -16.19 -6.27 13.30
N ASP A 99 -17.17 -6.02 14.16
CA ASP A 99 -18.31 -5.12 13.91
C ASP A 99 -19.12 -5.40 12.62
N SER A 100 -18.98 -6.60 12.05
CA SER A 100 -19.83 -7.04 10.95
C SER A 100 -21.30 -7.13 11.37
N ASP A 101 -22.20 -7.07 10.40
CA ASP A 101 -23.65 -7.17 10.63
C ASP A 101 -24.23 -8.40 9.92
N PRO A 102 -24.24 -9.59 10.58
CA PRO A 102 -24.71 -10.83 9.96
C PRO A 102 -26.13 -10.77 9.40
N PRO A 103 -27.12 -10.12 10.06
CA PRO A 103 -28.45 -9.94 9.50
C PRO A 103 -28.49 -9.26 8.12
N SER A 104 -27.61 -8.29 7.86
CA SER A 104 -27.60 -7.53 6.60
C SER A 104 -26.55 -8.01 5.58
N PHE A 105 -25.67 -8.93 5.96
CA PHE A 105 -24.62 -9.42 5.07
C PHE A 105 -25.19 -10.11 3.81
N ARG A 106 -24.78 -9.67 2.62
CA ARG A 106 -25.19 -10.24 1.33
C ARG A 106 -24.01 -10.22 0.35
N LEU A 107 -23.87 -11.27 -0.45
CA LEU A 107 -23.03 -11.24 -1.65
C LEU A 107 -23.64 -10.27 -2.67
N LEU A 108 -22.82 -9.51 -3.38
CA LEU A 108 -23.30 -8.68 -4.49
C LEU A 108 -23.45 -9.55 -5.75
N PRO A 109 -24.53 -9.37 -6.54
CA PRO A 109 -24.71 -10.09 -7.79
C PRO A 109 -23.66 -9.67 -8.83
N ASP A 110 -23.51 -10.47 -9.88
CA ASP A 110 -22.65 -10.20 -11.05
C ASP A 110 -21.15 -10.04 -10.75
N THR A 111 -20.71 -10.49 -9.58
CA THR A 111 -19.30 -10.46 -9.16
C THR A 111 -18.99 -11.56 -8.12
N PRO A 112 -17.79 -12.18 -8.17
CA PRO A 112 -17.29 -13.02 -7.09
C PRO A 112 -16.47 -12.23 -6.05
N TYR A 113 -16.28 -10.92 -6.24
CA TYR A 113 -15.30 -10.13 -5.50
C TYR A 113 -15.89 -9.35 -4.33
N PHE A 114 -17.19 -9.05 -4.38
CA PHE A 114 -17.80 -8.10 -3.47
C PHE A 114 -18.96 -8.72 -2.68
N ALA A 115 -18.96 -8.48 -1.39
CA ALA A 115 -20.11 -8.63 -0.52
C ALA A 115 -20.30 -7.36 0.29
N ARG A 116 -21.45 -7.17 0.92
CA ARG A 116 -21.71 -6.02 1.78
C ARG A 116 -22.43 -6.43 3.04
N ASP A 117 -22.31 -5.62 4.08
CA ASP A 117 -23.32 -5.48 5.12
C ASP A 117 -23.67 -3.98 5.29
N GLN A 118 -24.37 -3.61 6.36
CA GLN A 118 -24.73 -2.21 6.62
C GLN A 118 -23.53 -1.28 6.77
N ARG A 119 -22.35 -1.79 7.13
CA ARG A 119 -21.18 -0.99 7.49
C ARG A 119 -20.03 -1.10 6.48
N TYR A 120 -19.84 -2.27 5.89
CA TYR A 120 -18.67 -2.60 5.10
C TYR A 120 -19.04 -3.09 3.71
N LEU A 121 -18.24 -2.66 2.73
CA LEU A 121 -18.00 -3.45 1.54
C LEU A 121 -16.85 -4.41 1.84
N TYR A 122 -17.10 -5.70 1.63
CA TYR A 122 -16.14 -6.79 1.74
C TYR A 122 -15.54 -7.00 0.36
N VAL A 123 -14.23 -6.82 0.25
CA VAL A 123 -13.50 -6.92 -1.01
C VAL A 123 -12.58 -8.11 -0.96
N LYS A 124 -12.76 -9.04 -1.89
CA LYS A 124 -11.99 -10.27 -2.00
C LYS A 124 -11.41 -10.42 -3.41
N SER A 125 -10.14 -10.76 -3.50
CA SER A 125 -9.48 -11.24 -4.71
C SER A 125 -8.84 -12.60 -4.45
N SER A 126 -8.18 -13.18 -5.46
CA SER A 126 -7.48 -14.47 -5.31
C SER A 126 -6.40 -14.47 -4.22
N THR A 127 -5.90 -13.29 -3.84
CA THR A 127 -4.74 -13.12 -2.95
C THR A 127 -4.96 -12.17 -1.79
N HIS A 128 -6.04 -11.39 -1.79
CA HIS A 128 -6.27 -10.34 -0.80
C HIS A 128 -7.72 -10.30 -0.35
N PHE A 129 -7.93 -10.00 0.93
CA PHE A 129 -9.22 -9.66 1.51
C PHE A 129 -9.09 -8.38 2.32
N HIS A 130 -10.02 -7.46 2.18
CA HIS A 130 -10.10 -6.25 2.99
C HIS A 130 -11.52 -5.70 3.06
N LEU A 131 -11.78 -4.89 4.07
CA LEU A 131 -12.98 -4.08 4.21
C LEU A 131 -12.73 -2.71 3.60
N PHE A 132 -13.78 -2.15 3.01
CA PHE A 132 -13.82 -0.82 2.46
C PHE A 132 -15.03 -0.07 3.03
N GLU A 133 -14.78 1.11 3.60
CA GLU A 133 -15.80 1.90 4.31
C GLU A 133 -16.14 3.21 3.59
N ASP A 134 -15.45 3.56 2.49
CA ASP A 134 -15.65 4.82 1.78
C ASP A 134 -16.63 4.66 0.60
N ILE A 135 -17.72 3.92 0.84
CA ILE A 135 -18.77 3.61 -0.11
C ILE A 135 -20.13 3.57 0.61
N ASP A 136 -21.18 4.09 -0.03
CA ASP A 136 -22.54 3.91 0.48
C ASP A 136 -22.99 2.46 0.26
N THR A 137 -22.85 1.64 1.31
CA THR A 137 -23.21 0.22 1.30
C THR A 137 -24.69 -0.01 1.03
N ASN A 138 -25.58 0.96 1.27
CA ASN A 138 -27.01 0.81 0.97
C ASN A 138 -27.32 0.92 -0.52
N ALA A 139 -26.47 1.65 -1.27
CA ALA A 139 -26.64 1.93 -2.68
C ALA A 139 -25.58 1.28 -3.58
N VAL A 140 -24.77 0.35 -3.03
CA VAL A 140 -23.70 -0.29 -3.80
C VAL A 140 -24.26 -1.22 -4.87
N ILE A 141 -23.68 -1.11 -6.06
CA ILE A 141 -23.95 -1.91 -7.25
C ILE A 141 -22.61 -2.44 -7.73
N ALA A 142 -22.54 -3.73 -8.06
CA ALA A 142 -21.35 -4.35 -8.62
C ALA A 142 -21.57 -4.75 -10.08
N HIS A 143 -20.47 -4.77 -10.83
CA HIS A 143 -20.43 -5.26 -12.19
C HIS A 143 -19.01 -5.75 -12.50
N HIS A 144 -18.82 -7.08 -12.59
CA HIS A 144 -17.50 -7.68 -12.74
C HIS A 144 -16.53 -7.23 -11.63
N ASP A 145 -15.42 -6.60 -11.99
CA ASP A 145 -14.38 -6.04 -11.12
C ASP A 145 -14.64 -4.57 -10.75
N TYR A 146 -15.78 -4.00 -11.16
CA TYR A 146 -16.24 -2.69 -10.71
C TYR A 146 -17.26 -2.80 -9.57
N CYS A 147 -17.23 -1.82 -8.68
CA CYS A 147 -18.37 -1.51 -7.81
C CYS A 147 -18.58 0.01 -7.75
N THR A 148 -19.81 0.44 -7.59
CA THR A 148 -20.17 1.85 -7.51
C THR A 148 -21.23 2.05 -6.45
N ASP A 149 -21.26 3.22 -5.85
CA ASP A 149 -22.47 3.74 -5.23
C ASP A 149 -23.04 4.87 -6.12
N LYS A 150 -23.87 5.75 -5.55
CA LYS A 150 -24.51 6.85 -6.29
C LYS A 150 -23.55 7.91 -6.80
N ASP A 151 -22.36 8.06 -6.20
CA ASP A 151 -21.47 9.19 -6.51
C ASP A 151 -20.10 8.77 -7.05
N HIS A 152 -19.59 7.64 -6.59
CA HIS A 152 -18.24 7.19 -6.87
C HIS A 152 -18.21 5.80 -7.49
N LEU A 153 -17.38 5.68 -8.53
CA LEU A 153 -17.02 4.41 -9.13
C LEU A 153 -15.70 3.93 -8.55
N PHE A 154 -15.61 2.62 -8.32
CA PHE A 154 -14.42 1.93 -7.84
C PHE A 154 -14.09 0.74 -8.75
N HIS A 155 -12.80 0.48 -8.93
CA HIS A 155 -12.29 -0.64 -9.72
C HIS A 155 -11.35 -1.50 -8.88
N LEU A 156 -11.54 -2.81 -8.96
CA LEU A 156 -10.68 -3.81 -8.32
C LEU A 156 -9.67 -4.34 -9.33
N SER A 157 -8.42 -3.90 -9.20
CA SER A 157 -7.28 -4.49 -9.91
C SER A 157 -6.38 -5.27 -8.94
N SER A 158 -5.28 -4.66 -8.49
CA SER A 158 -4.45 -5.19 -7.40
C SER A 158 -5.04 -4.87 -6.02
N SER A 159 -5.79 -3.78 -5.91
CA SER A 159 -6.57 -3.33 -4.75
C SER A 159 -7.79 -2.56 -5.25
N LEU A 160 -8.81 -2.36 -4.40
CA LEU A 160 -9.93 -1.50 -4.75
C LEU A 160 -9.47 -0.03 -4.73
N ARG A 161 -9.81 0.73 -5.77
CA ARG A 161 -9.42 2.14 -5.91
C ARG A 161 -10.54 2.96 -6.53
N TYR A 162 -10.56 4.26 -6.27
CA TYR A 162 -11.42 5.19 -7.01
C TYR A 162 -11.11 5.13 -8.51
N ALA A 163 -12.17 5.01 -9.29
CA ALA A 163 -12.16 4.86 -10.75
C ALA A 163 -13.09 5.88 -11.42
N ASN A 164 -13.27 7.06 -10.82
CA ASN A 164 -14.18 8.10 -11.33
C ASN A 164 -13.80 8.58 -12.76
N GLY A 165 -12.55 8.40 -13.19
CA GLY A 165 -12.11 8.66 -14.56
C GLY A 165 -12.62 7.66 -15.61
N GLU A 166 -12.98 6.46 -15.16
CA GLU A 166 -13.42 5.29 -15.96
C GLU A 166 -14.95 5.15 -15.99
N LYS A 167 -15.69 6.13 -15.47
CA LYS A 167 -17.16 6.15 -15.43
C LYS A 167 -17.83 5.81 -16.77
N ASP A 168 -17.23 6.19 -17.88
CA ASP A 168 -17.80 5.93 -19.20
C ASP A 168 -17.77 4.44 -19.60
N GLU A 169 -16.95 3.61 -18.94
CA GLU A 169 -16.86 2.16 -19.20
C GLU A 169 -18.10 1.40 -18.72
N VAL A 170 -18.73 1.86 -17.64
CA VAL A 170 -19.87 1.16 -17.00
C VAL A 170 -21.18 1.95 -17.09
N ARG A 171 -21.15 3.21 -17.57
CA ARG A 171 -22.33 4.10 -17.61
C ARG A 171 -23.51 3.48 -18.36
N ALA A 172 -23.30 2.98 -19.57
CA ALA A 172 -24.37 2.44 -20.40
C ALA A 172 -25.04 1.22 -19.74
N TRP A 173 -24.21 0.35 -19.13
CA TRP A 173 -24.71 -0.81 -18.39
C TRP A 173 -25.54 -0.39 -17.18
N LEU A 174 -25.10 0.59 -16.39
CA LEU A 174 -25.86 1.12 -15.25
C LEU A 174 -27.19 1.75 -15.68
N GLN A 175 -27.21 2.49 -16.80
CA GLN A 175 -28.45 3.07 -17.34
C GLN A 175 -29.45 1.99 -17.78
N GLU A 176 -28.96 0.88 -18.34
CA GLU A 176 -29.80 -0.24 -18.79
C GLU A 176 -30.30 -1.11 -17.63
N HIS A 177 -29.43 -1.43 -16.66
CA HIS A 177 -29.71 -2.42 -15.61
C HIS A 177 -30.19 -1.80 -14.30
N GLN A 178 -29.99 -0.49 -14.11
CA GLN A 178 -30.36 0.25 -12.90
C GLN A 178 -31.12 1.54 -13.25
N PRO A 179 -32.17 1.48 -14.10
CA PRO A 179 -32.86 2.68 -14.61
C PRO A 179 -33.63 3.45 -13.53
N ASP A 180 -34.07 2.75 -12.48
CA ASP A 180 -34.85 3.34 -11.37
C ASP A 180 -33.95 3.86 -10.23
N VAL A 181 -32.64 3.64 -10.31
CA VAL A 181 -31.68 4.09 -9.30
C VAL A 181 -31.02 5.38 -9.79
N SER A 182 -31.23 6.46 -9.05
CA SER A 182 -30.56 7.73 -9.34
C SER A 182 -29.12 7.71 -8.82
N GLY A 183 -28.17 7.91 -9.73
CA GLY A 183 -26.75 8.03 -9.43
C GLY A 183 -26.03 8.84 -10.51
N TRP A 184 -24.71 8.86 -10.48
CA TRP A 184 -23.89 9.65 -11.41
C TRP A 184 -24.08 9.31 -12.90
N TRP A 185 -24.71 8.17 -13.21
CA TRP A 185 -25.08 7.76 -14.57
C TRP A 185 -26.42 8.33 -15.05
N SER A 186 -27.19 9.00 -14.18
CA SER A 186 -28.50 9.58 -14.49
C SER A 186 -28.38 11.02 -14.99
N ASP A 187 -29.25 11.42 -15.93
CA ASP A 187 -29.26 12.78 -16.51
C ASP A 187 -29.55 13.89 -15.48
N HIS A 188 -30.32 13.58 -14.44
CA HIS A 188 -30.72 14.53 -13.39
C HIS A 188 -29.94 14.34 -12.08
N TYR A 189 -28.69 13.87 -12.16
CA TYR A 189 -27.84 13.67 -10.99
C TYR A 189 -27.54 14.99 -10.27
N ALA A 190 -27.86 15.05 -8.97
CA ALA A 190 -27.83 16.28 -8.17
C ALA A 190 -26.41 16.88 -7.98
N HIS A 191 -25.38 16.05 -8.12
CA HIS A 191 -23.98 16.44 -7.92
C HIS A 191 -23.19 16.46 -9.23
N SER A 192 -23.83 16.86 -10.34
CA SER A 192 -23.12 17.12 -11.59
C SER A 192 -22.02 18.16 -11.38
N ALA A 193 -20.85 17.93 -11.98
CA ALA A 193 -19.73 18.89 -12.03
C ALA A 193 -19.86 19.87 -13.21
N GLU A 194 -20.94 19.80 -13.99
CA GLU A 194 -21.20 20.75 -15.07
C GLU A 194 -21.28 22.18 -14.53
N GLY A 195 -20.51 23.08 -15.14
CA GLY A 195 -20.42 24.46 -14.68
C GLY A 195 -19.64 24.65 -13.37
N ALA A 196 -18.88 23.65 -12.92
CA ALA A 196 -18.04 23.79 -11.73
C ALA A 196 -16.99 24.90 -11.92
N THR A 197 -16.84 25.75 -10.91
CA THR A 197 -15.87 26.85 -10.87
C THR A 197 -14.81 26.58 -9.82
N GLN A 198 -13.57 26.99 -10.10
CA GLN A 198 -12.46 26.79 -9.18
C GLN A 198 -12.61 27.70 -7.94
N ILE A 199 -12.49 27.13 -6.75
CA ILE A 199 -12.34 27.87 -5.49
C ILE A 199 -10.87 28.29 -5.35
N THR A 200 -9.99 27.29 -5.28
CA THR A 200 -8.52 27.44 -5.23
C THR A 200 -7.85 26.08 -5.48
N GLY A 201 -6.67 26.07 -6.09
CA GLY A 201 -5.92 24.83 -6.35
C GLY A 201 -6.79 23.79 -7.06
N ASN A 202 -6.91 22.59 -6.49
CA ASN A 202 -7.73 21.50 -7.03
C ASN A 202 -9.17 21.49 -6.50
N TRP A 203 -9.60 22.50 -5.74
CA TRP A 203 -10.95 22.57 -5.17
C TRP A 203 -11.88 23.36 -6.07
N TYR A 204 -13.04 22.77 -6.36
CA TYR A 204 -14.06 23.32 -7.26
C TYR A 204 -15.44 23.23 -6.62
N GLU A 205 -16.35 24.09 -7.04
CA GLU A 205 -17.74 24.06 -6.61
C GLU A 205 -18.74 24.27 -7.73
N THR A 206 -19.94 23.75 -7.52
CA THR A 206 -21.15 24.18 -8.21
C THR A 206 -22.10 24.84 -7.22
N ALA A 207 -23.29 25.24 -7.66
CA ALA A 207 -24.34 25.73 -6.77
C ALA A 207 -24.82 24.70 -5.74
N SER A 208 -24.53 23.40 -5.92
CA SER A 208 -24.98 22.32 -5.01
C SER A 208 -23.85 21.55 -4.32
N SER A 209 -22.63 21.52 -4.88
CA SER A 209 -21.62 20.51 -4.52
C SER A 209 -20.19 21.05 -4.51
N ILE A 210 -19.29 20.36 -3.80
CA ILE A 210 -17.84 20.61 -3.81
C ILE A 210 -17.14 19.41 -4.45
N PHE A 211 -16.08 19.67 -5.22
CA PHE A 211 -15.29 18.67 -5.89
C PHE A 211 -13.80 18.89 -5.66
N TYR A 212 -13.05 17.79 -5.64
CA TYR A 212 -11.60 17.80 -5.78
C TYR A 212 -11.24 17.29 -7.19
N LYS A 213 -10.54 18.13 -7.96
CA LYS A 213 -10.12 17.83 -9.32
C LYS A 213 -8.82 17.03 -9.34
N THR A 214 -8.82 15.93 -10.09
CA THR A 214 -7.61 15.16 -10.42
C THR A 214 -7.44 15.03 -11.93
N GLU A 215 -6.24 14.67 -12.35
CA GLU A 215 -5.94 14.29 -13.73
C GLU A 215 -5.84 12.75 -13.83
N TRP A 216 -6.47 12.16 -14.84
CA TRP A 216 -6.49 10.70 -15.05
C TRP A 216 -6.05 10.32 -16.46
N GLY A 217 -5.32 9.21 -16.60
CA GLY A 217 -4.99 8.60 -17.91
C GLY A 217 -3.96 9.34 -18.77
N GLY A 218 -3.30 10.36 -18.20
CA GLY A 218 -2.22 11.09 -18.87
C GLY A 218 -0.97 10.23 -19.06
N THR A 219 -0.39 10.29 -20.26
CA THR A 219 0.92 9.68 -20.57
C THR A 219 1.75 10.66 -21.39
N ALA A 220 3.00 10.32 -21.69
CA ALA A 220 3.82 11.12 -22.62
C ALA A 220 3.17 11.34 -24.01
N HIS A 221 2.16 10.54 -24.37
CA HIS A 221 1.48 10.59 -25.67
C HIS A 221 -0.03 10.83 -25.59
N ARG A 222 -0.61 10.99 -24.39
CA ARG A 222 -2.05 11.16 -24.18
C ARG A 222 -2.29 12.23 -23.13
N GLU A 223 -3.08 13.24 -23.47
CA GLU A 223 -3.52 14.26 -22.52
C GLU A 223 -4.33 13.62 -21.39
N ALA A 224 -4.11 14.09 -20.17
CA ALA A 224 -4.87 13.64 -19.02
C ALA A 224 -6.31 14.19 -19.09
N LYS A 225 -7.28 13.37 -18.70
CA LYS A 225 -8.67 13.77 -18.52
C LYS A 225 -8.83 14.40 -17.14
N GLU A 226 -9.50 15.54 -17.06
CA GLU A 226 -9.93 16.10 -15.79
C GLU A 226 -11.06 15.26 -15.18
N VAL A 227 -10.92 14.93 -13.90
CA VAL A 227 -11.90 14.16 -13.13
C VAL A 227 -12.26 14.97 -11.89
N TYR A 228 -13.54 15.30 -11.74
CA TYR A 228 -14.07 16.02 -10.59
C TYR A 228 -14.65 15.02 -9.59
N ASN A 229 -13.93 14.78 -8.50
CA ASN A 229 -14.34 13.84 -7.47
C ASN A 229 -15.20 14.56 -6.42
N LEU A 230 -16.46 14.16 -6.26
CA LEU A 230 -17.37 14.73 -5.26
C LEU A 230 -16.78 14.62 -3.84
N VAL A 231 -16.79 15.72 -3.09
CA VAL A 231 -16.54 15.72 -1.64
C VAL A 231 -17.87 15.48 -0.94
N ARG A 232 -18.03 14.31 -0.31
CA ARG A 232 -19.28 13.93 0.35
C ARG A 232 -19.51 14.65 1.67
N ASP A 233 -20.79 14.78 2.03
CA ASP A 233 -21.26 15.26 3.34
C ASP A 233 -20.68 16.61 3.78
N VAL A 234 -20.33 17.44 2.80
CA VAL A 234 -19.71 18.75 3.04
C VAL A 234 -20.73 19.80 3.45
N ASN A 235 -20.44 20.49 4.56
CA ASN A 235 -21.12 21.73 4.91
C ASN A 235 -20.57 22.87 4.06
N ARG A 236 -21.20 23.09 2.91
CA ARG A 236 -20.77 24.08 1.91
C ARG A 236 -20.67 25.50 2.43
N SER A 237 -21.53 25.91 3.37
CA SER A 237 -21.48 27.29 3.88
C SER A 237 -20.28 27.56 4.79
N THR A 238 -19.58 26.52 5.24
CA THR A 238 -18.38 26.62 6.08
C THR A 238 -17.16 25.95 5.45
N PHE A 239 -17.24 25.54 4.19
CA PHE A 239 -16.16 24.85 3.52
C PHE A 239 -14.96 25.79 3.29
N GLU A 240 -13.78 25.34 3.71
CA GLU A 240 -12.54 26.09 3.68
C GLU A 240 -11.41 25.17 3.17
N PRO A 241 -10.90 25.40 1.94
CA PRO A 241 -9.61 24.84 1.52
C PRO A 241 -8.48 25.34 2.41
N LEU A 242 -7.71 24.42 2.99
CA LEU A 242 -6.58 24.73 3.87
C LEU A 242 -5.25 24.77 3.09
N ASP A 243 -5.09 23.87 2.12
CA ASP A 243 -3.99 23.86 1.16
C ASP A 243 -4.37 23.10 -0.14
N GLU A 244 -3.37 22.67 -0.91
CA GLU A 244 -3.57 21.93 -2.17
C GLU A 244 -4.28 20.57 -2.00
N GLN A 245 -4.20 19.94 -0.82
CA GLN A 245 -4.70 18.57 -0.59
C GLN A 245 -5.69 18.48 0.57
N PHE A 246 -5.76 19.45 1.47
CA PHE A 246 -6.61 19.46 2.64
C PHE A 246 -7.64 20.58 2.59
N ALA A 247 -8.84 20.26 3.07
CA ALA A 247 -9.89 21.22 3.33
C ALA A 247 -10.62 20.83 4.62
N ARG A 248 -11.43 21.72 5.16
CA ARG A 248 -12.33 21.41 6.26
C ARG A 248 -13.67 22.09 6.07
N ASP A 249 -14.63 21.66 6.86
CA ASP A 249 -15.81 22.44 7.19
C ASP A 249 -15.99 22.46 8.72
N ARG A 250 -17.13 22.97 9.22
CA ARG A 250 -17.39 23.03 10.67
C ARG A 250 -17.51 21.66 11.37
N GLU A 251 -17.65 20.56 10.63
CA GLU A 251 -17.85 19.20 11.18
C GLU A 251 -16.71 18.23 10.83
N ARG A 252 -16.01 18.43 9.71
CA ARG A 252 -15.12 17.44 9.10
C ARG A 252 -13.85 18.06 8.52
N VAL A 253 -12.83 17.21 8.41
CA VAL A 253 -11.63 17.48 7.63
C VAL A 253 -11.58 16.52 6.45
N TYR A 254 -11.10 17.02 5.32
CA TYR A 254 -11.00 16.31 4.06
C TYR A 254 -9.54 16.23 3.61
N PHE A 255 -9.14 15.05 3.14
CA PHE A 255 -7.95 14.87 2.33
C PHE A 255 -8.40 14.55 0.91
N GLN A 256 -8.16 15.49 0.00
CA GLN A 256 -8.72 15.50 -1.34
C GLN A 256 -10.26 15.35 -1.25
N TRP A 257 -10.87 14.38 -1.93
CA TRP A 257 -12.32 14.17 -1.82
C TRP A 257 -12.76 13.28 -0.66
N ARG A 258 -11.83 12.74 0.13
CA ARG A 258 -12.12 11.78 1.20
C ARG A 258 -12.23 12.46 2.55
N THR A 259 -13.17 12.02 3.38
CA THR A 259 -13.26 12.45 4.79
C THR A 259 -12.16 11.79 5.63
N ILE A 260 -11.46 12.57 6.46
CA ILE A 260 -10.48 12.07 7.42
C ILE A 260 -11.21 11.69 8.72
N LYS A 261 -11.33 10.39 8.98
CA LYS A 261 -12.04 9.89 10.17
C LYS A 261 -11.34 10.29 11.46
N GLY A 262 -12.09 10.94 12.35
CA GLY A 262 -11.64 11.31 13.70
C GLY A 262 -10.78 12.57 13.79
N ALA A 263 -10.54 13.26 12.66
CA ALA A 263 -9.84 14.55 12.65
C ALA A 263 -10.70 15.66 13.25
N ASP A 264 -10.09 16.48 14.09
CA ASP A 264 -10.74 17.65 14.70
C ASP A 264 -10.63 18.88 13.77
N PRO A 265 -11.73 19.33 13.13
CA PRO A 265 -11.69 20.44 12.18
C PRO A 265 -11.24 21.76 12.81
N ASP A 266 -11.49 21.99 14.10
CA ASP A 266 -11.18 23.27 14.74
C ASP A 266 -9.67 23.48 14.88
N THR A 267 -8.92 22.39 15.10
CA THR A 267 -7.49 22.42 15.38
C THR A 267 -6.62 21.88 14.23
N PHE A 268 -7.23 21.33 13.18
CA PHE A 268 -6.50 20.73 12.06
C PHE A 268 -5.62 21.72 11.30
N LYS A 269 -4.41 21.28 10.96
CA LYS A 269 -3.42 22.03 10.19
C LYS A 269 -2.70 21.11 9.21
N PRO A 270 -2.65 21.46 7.91
CA PRO A 270 -1.76 20.80 6.98
C PRO A 270 -0.29 21.07 7.35
N LEU A 271 0.58 20.11 7.07
CA LEU A 271 2.03 20.19 7.27
C LEU A 271 2.80 20.18 5.94
N GLY A 272 2.09 20.23 4.82
CA GLY A 272 2.63 20.14 3.46
C GLY A 272 2.56 18.71 2.90
N GLY A 273 2.30 18.61 1.59
CA GLY A 273 2.08 17.31 0.94
C GLY A 273 0.97 16.50 1.63
N PRO A 274 1.12 15.17 1.77
CA PRO A 274 0.07 14.32 2.33
C PRO A 274 -0.03 14.37 3.86
N PHE A 275 0.71 15.26 4.53
CA PHE A 275 0.79 15.32 6.00
C PHE A 275 -0.15 16.38 6.56
N GLY A 276 -0.88 16.01 7.61
CA GLY A 276 -1.68 16.93 8.41
C GLY A 276 -1.69 16.51 9.88
N ARG A 277 -2.13 17.39 10.76
CA ARG A 277 -2.32 17.08 12.18
C ARG A 277 -3.45 17.90 12.78
N ASP A 278 -4.08 17.36 13.79
CA ASP A 278 -4.85 18.14 14.76
C ASP A 278 -4.06 18.27 16.08
N ASP A 279 -4.69 18.74 17.15
CA ASP A 279 -4.01 18.90 18.45
C ASP A 279 -3.66 17.56 19.15
N LYS A 280 -4.21 16.43 18.69
CA LYS A 280 -4.08 15.11 19.31
C LYS A 280 -3.43 14.06 18.41
N HIS A 281 -3.60 14.17 17.10
CA HIS A 281 -3.26 13.13 16.13
C HIS A 281 -2.55 13.69 14.91
N VAL A 282 -1.71 12.85 14.32
CA VAL A 282 -1.10 13.06 13.01
C VAL A 282 -1.85 12.24 11.97
N TYR A 283 -1.93 12.77 10.76
CA TYR A 283 -2.54 12.11 9.61
C TYR A 283 -1.58 12.14 8.42
N TYR A 284 -1.56 11.04 7.67
CA TYR A 284 -0.85 10.89 6.41
C TYR A 284 -1.79 10.28 5.38
N ASN A 285 -1.91 10.88 4.20
CA ASN A 285 -2.80 10.38 3.13
C ASN A 285 -4.25 10.18 3.61
N GLY A 286 -4.72 11.06 4.51
CA GLY A 286 -6.04 10.98 5.13
C GLY A 286 -6.24 9.84 6.14
N TYR A 287 -5.18 9.13 6.53
CA TYR A 287 -5.20 8.09 7.57
C TYR A 287 -4.48 8.55 8.83
N ARG A 288 -5.02 8.20 10.00
CA ARG A 288 -4.37 8.46 11.29
C ARG A 288 -3.07 7.68 11.38
N VAL A 289 -2.03 8.32 11.92
CA VAL A 289 -0.74 7.70 12.22
C VAL A 289 -0.74 7.25 13.67
N ASP A 290 -0.64 5.95 13.89
CA ASP A 290 -0.60 5.40 15.24
C ASP A 290 0.69 5.78 15.97
N GLU A 291 0.57 6.03 17.27
CA GLU A 291 1.68 6.34 18.20
C GLU A 291 2.51 7.60 17.89
N ALA A 292 2.09 8.44 16.93
CA ALA A 292 2.77 9.69 16.61
C ALA A 292 2.41 10.82 17.59
N ASP A 293 3.42 11.57 18.05
CA ASP A 293 3.22 12.78 18.84
C ASP A 293 2.93 13.99 17.93
N ALA A 294 1.66 14.35 17.82
CA ALA A 294 1.18 15.46 17.01
C ALA A 294 1.85 16.81 17.34
N ARG A 295 2.29 17.04 18.57
CA ARG A 295 2.87 18.34 18.96
C ARG A 295 4.30 18.52 18.49
N GLN A 296 5.00 17.43 18.22
CA GLN A 296 6.43 17.43 17.88
C GLN A 296 6.70 16.81 16.51
N PHE A 297 5.65 16.41 15.79
CA PHE A 297 5.75 15.82 14.48
C PHE A 297 6.25 16.80 13.43
N VAL A 298 7.24 16.37 12.65
CA VAL A 298 7.82 17.12 11.54
C VAL A 298 7.98 16.22 10.32
N ALA A 299 7.51 16.71 9.16
CA ALA A 299 7.78 16.10 7.88
C ALA A 299 9.10 16.64 7.31
N PHE A 300 9.88 15.78 6.65
CA PHE A 300 11.07 16.24 5.95
C PHE A 300 10.68 16.75 4.56
N ALA A 301 10.85 18.05 4.32
CA ALA A 301 10.52 18.66 3.04
C ALA A 301 11.27 18.00 1.87
N ARG A 302 10.61 17.88 0.70
CA ARG A 302 11.11 17.24 -0.54
C ARG A 302 11.19 15.70 -0.47
N THR A 303 10.65 15.10 0.59
CA THR A 303 10.60 13.64 0.77
C THR A 303 9.17 13.12 0.96
N GLU A 304 8.18 13.89 0.53
CA GLU A 304 6.75 13.59 0.66
C GLU A 304 6.40 12.24 0.04
N HIS A 305 6.99 11.92 -1.11
CA HIS A 305 6.85 10.63 -1.81
C HIS A 305 7.41 9.42 -1.02
N LEU A 306 8.26 9.64 -0.02
CA LEU A 306 8.78 8.60 0.88
C LEU A 306 8.03 8.58 2.21
N GLY A 307 7.18 9.57 2.49
CA GLY A 307 6.59 9.80 3.80
C GLY A 307 7.63 10.05 4.91
N LEU A 308 8.86 10.48 4.59
CA LEU A 308 9.87 10.62 5.64
C LEU A 308 9.50 11.76 6.60
N SER A 309 9.44 11.39 7.88
CA SER A 309 9.01 12.28 8.96
C SER A 309 9.48 11.75 10.31
N LYS A 310 9.40 12.56 11.36
CA LYS A 310 9.72 12.13 12.72
C LYS A 310 8.95 12.90 13.78
N ASP A 311 8.87 12.31 14.97
CA ASP A 311 8.63 13.04 16.21
C ASP A 311 9.87 12.91 17.13
N GLN A 312 9.73 13.11 18.44
CA GLN A 312 10.85 12.98 19.38
C GLN A 312 11.33 11.55 19.59
N GLN A 313 10.47 10.54 19.37
CA GLN A 313 10.75 9.14 19.70
C GLN A 313 10.88 8.27 18.45
N HIS A 314 10.19 8.63 17.38
CA HIS A 314 9.99 7.78 16.22
C HIS A 314 10.36 8.48 14.92
N VAL A 315 10.88 7.69 13.98
CA VAL A 315 11.05 8.08 12.58
C VAL A 315 10.10 7.23 11.76
N TYR A 316 9.49 7.84 10.74
CA TYR A 316 8.47 7.20 9.93
C TYR A 316 8.80 7.25 8.44
N ARG A 317 8.20 6.33 7.69
CA ARG A 317 8.19 6.29 6.23
C ARG A 317 6.86 5.76 5.70
N ALA A 318 6.50 6.14 4.49
CA ALA A 318 5.34 5.58 3.80
C ALA A 318 5.61 4.12 3.37
N GLU A 319 4.64 3.25 3.60
CA GLU A 319 4.60 1.88 3.10
C GLU A 319 3.17 1.52 2.67
N VAL A 320 3.06 0.77 1.57
CA VAL A 320 1.79 0.17 1.13
C VAL A 320 1.47 -1.01 2.06
N VAL A 321 0.68 -0.76 3.09
CA VAL A 321 0.20 -1.77 4.05
C VAL A 321 -1.27 -1.53 4.39
N ARG A 322 -1.86 -2.36 5.24
CA ARG A 322 -3.27 -2.19 5.65
C ARG A 322 -3.44 -0.91 6.46
N THR A 323 -4.45 -0.14 6.10
CA THR A 323 -4.89 1.08 6.80
C THR A 323 -5.40 0.82 8.22
N SER A 324 -5.84 -0.40 8.50
CA SER A 324 -6.15 -0.90 9.84
C SER A 324 -5.95 -2.41 9.89
N GLN A 325 -5.51 -2.94 11.03
CA GLN A 325 -5.42 -4.39 11.21
C GLN A 325 -6.77 -4.94 11.72
N PRO A 326 -7.17 -6.17 11.34
CA PRO A 326 -6.52 -7.06 10.37
C PRO A 326 -7.02 -6.88 8.93
N PHE A 327 -8.09 -6.11 8.70
CA PHE A 327 -8.82 -6.10 7.42
C PHE A 327 -8.88 -4.76 6.69
N GLY A 328 -8.21 -3.71 7.14
CA GLY A 328 -8.18 -2.44 6.42
C GLY A 328 -7.65 -2.60 4.99
N GLN A 329 -8.16 -1.77 4.09
CA GLN A 329 -7.70 -1.70 2.70
C GLN A 329 -6.19 -1.39 2.65
N PRO A 330 -5.43 -2.01 1.72
CA PRO A 330 -4.04 -1.63 1.48
C PRO A 330 -3.96 -0.24 0.83
N ASP A 331 -3.19 0.66 1.43
CA ASP A 331 -2.89 1.99 0.88
C ASP A 331 -1.53 2.47 1.42
N ASP A 332 -1.02 3.58 0.92
CA ASP A 332 0.16 4.24 1.47
C ASP A 332 -0.16 4.85 2.84
N VAL A 333 0.36 4.21 3.88
CA VAL A 333 0.26 4.69 5.25
C VAL A 333 1.64 4.90 5.86
N LEU A 334 1.68 5.79 6.83
CA LEU A 334 2.91 6.13 7.52
C LEU A 334 3.24 5.06 8.58
N GLN A 335 4.40 4.41 8.45
CA GLN A 335 4.88 3.33 9.32
C GLN A 335 6.14 3.74 10.07
N MET A 336 6.24 3.35 11.34
CA MET A 336 7.45 3.54 12.14
C MET A 336 8.60 2.70 11.58
N ILE A 337 9.75 3.34 11.37
CA ILE A 337 11.00 2.65 11.02
C ILE A 337 11.58 2.03 12.28
N LYS A 338 11.27 0.74 12.51
CA LYS A 338 11.67 0.03 13.73
C LYS A 338 13.17 0.14 14.05
N GLY A 339 13.46 0.71 15.22
CA GLY A 339 14.81 0.89 15.75
C GLY A 339 15.62 2.04 15.14
N ALA A 340 14.99 2.93 14.39
CA ALA A 340 15.59 4.23 14.06
C ALA A 340 15.68 5.12 15.31
N ASP A 341 16.77 5.89 15.41
CA ASP A 341 16.99 6.85 16.47
C ASP A 341 16.53 8.25 16.01
N ALA A 342 15.34 8.67 16.44
CA ALA A 342 14.73 9.92 16.01
C ALA A 342 15.52 11.18 16.42
N ALA A 343 16.23 11.11 17.55
CA ALA A 343 17.02 12.23 18.07
C ALA A 343 18.22 12.54 17.16
N THR A 344 18.80 11.50 16.55
CA THR A 344 19.98 11.63 15.68
C THR A 344 19.68 11.44 14.19
N PHE A 345 18.43 11.17 13.84
CA PHE A 345 18.04 11.01 12.44
C PHE A 345 18.15 12.32 11.66
N GLU A 346 18.95 12.28 10.60
CA GLU A 346 19.23 13.38 9.69
C GLU A 346 19.21 12.94 8.23
N LEU A 347 18.73 13.83 7.35
CA LEU A 347 18.88 13.66 5.92
C LEU A 347 20.28 14.10 5.50
N ILE A 348 20.97 13.24 4.76
CA ILE A 348 22.23 13.60 4.11
C ILE A 348 21.96 14.26 2.76
N THR A 349 20.95 13.78 2.05
CA THR A 349 20.50 14.35 0.78
C THR A 349 19.08 14.90 0.89
N PRO A 350 18.76 16.07 0.30
CA PRO A 350 17.40 16.62 0.34
C PRO A 350 16.34 15.73 -0.31
N SER A 351 16.74 14.85 -1.24
CA SER A 351 15.87 13.86 -1.88
C SER A 351 15.45 12.72 -0.95
N GLY A 352 16.13 12.54 0.19
CA GLY A 352 15.97 11.38 1.06
C GLY A 352 16.65 10.11 0.52
N SER A 353 17.43 10.22 -0.57
CA SER A 353 18.22 9.11 -1.12
C SER A 353 19.19 8.53 -0.09
N TRP A 354 19.74 9.39 0.77
CA TRP A 354 20.57 9.05 1.92
C TRP A 354 20.09 9.77 3.17
N ALA A 355 19.88 9.01 4.23
CA ALA A 355 19.70 9.50 5.59
C ALA A 355 20.51 8.65 6.56
N VAL A 356 20.78 9.17 7.74
CA VAL A 356 21.52 8.46 8.78
C VAL A 356 20.91 8.73 10.15
N ASP A 357 21.18 7.83 11.09
CA ASP A 357 21.07 8.10 12.52
C ASP A 357 22.41 7.74 13.20
N ALA A 358 22.47 7.72 14.53
CA ALA A 358 23.69 7.39 15.27
C ALA A 358 24.28 6.00 14.95
N LYS A 359 23.46 5.05 14.46
CA LYS A 359 23.82 3.63 14.31
C LYS A 359 23.64 3.08 12.90
N ARG A 360 22.89 3.76 12.04
CA ARG A 360 22.38 3.21 10.78
C ARG A 360 22.47 4.22 9.65
N VAL A 361 22.58 3.67 8.44
CA VAL A 361 22.41 4.39 7.18
C VAL A 361 21.12 3.91 6.53
N TYR A 362 20.40 4.83 5.91
CA TYR A 362 19.11 4.61 5.27
C TYR A 362 19.20 4.98 3.80
N LEU A 363 18.68 4.12 2.93
CA LEU A 363 18.50 4.40 1.50
C LEU A 363 17.00 4.55 1.25
N TRP A 364 16.56 5.72 0.77
CA TRP A 364 15.14 6.01 0.52
C TRP A 364 14.25 5.68 1.72
N GLY A 365 14.73 6.03 2.92
CA GLY A 365 14.08 5.74 4.19
C GLY A 365 14.17 4.29 4.69
N LYS A 366 14.75 3.35 3.93
CA LYS A 366 14.93 1.96 4.37
C LYS A 366 16.29 1.75 5.03
N PRO A 367 16.36 1.18 6.25
CA PRO A 367 17.62 0.94 6.92
C PRO A 367 18.46 -0.09 6.14
N ASN A 368 19.75 0.18 5.98
CA ASN A 368 20.69 -0.71 5.31
C ASN A 368 21.76 -1.19 6.30
N LYS A 369 21.63 -2.46 6.69
CA LYS A 369 22.52 -3.12 7.64
C LYS A 369 23.92 -3.46 7.10
N ASN A 370 24.13 -3.34 5.79
CA ASN A 370 25.40 -3.69 5.15
C ASN A 370 26.36 -2.50 5.08
N ILE A 371 25.89 -1.28 5.35
CA ILE A 371 26.70 -0.08 5.34
C ILE A 371 27.16 0.19 6.76
N ASP A 372 28.46 0.26 6.96
CA ASP A 372 29.03 0.63 8.24
C ASP A 372 28.84 2.13 8.49
N ARG A 373 27.94 2.46 9.42
CA ARG A 373 27.64 3.84 9.81
C ARG A 373 28.87 4.59 10.32
N ALA A 374 29.82 3.93 10.98
CA ALA A 374 30.96 4.58 11.60
C ALA A 374 31.95 5.14 10.57
N THR A 375 32.04 4.49 9.40
CA THR A 375 32.94 4.89 8.30
C THR A 375 32.20 5.42 7.07
N PHE A 376 30.88 5.60 7.20
CA PHE A 376 30.02 6.11 6.13
C PHE A 376 30.46 7.51 5.69
N THR A 377 30.67 7.66 4.38
CA THR A 377 30.97 8.93 3.72
C THR A 377 30.08 9.07 2.49
N HIS A 378 29.26 10.12 2.48
CA HIS A 378 28.53 10.51 1.28
C HIS A 378 29.48 11.11 0.25
N LEU A 379 29.36 10.71 -1.01
CA LEU A 379 30.21 11.19 -2.09
C LEU A 379 29.51 12.31 -2.85
N PHE A 380 28.38 12.02 -3.50
CA PHE A 380 27.57 13.00 -4.22
C PHE A 380 26.16 12.49 -4.54
N ASP A 381 25.26 13.44 -4.86
CA ASP A 381 23.87 13.19 -5.28
C ASP A 381 23.59 14.00 -6.56
N ALA A 382 23.57 13.34 -7.71
CA ALA A 382 23.35 13.92 -9.04
C ALA A 382 22.56 12.96 -9.94
N ASP A 383 21.26 13.19 -10.13
CA ASP A 383 20.35 12.31 -10.87
C ASP A 383 20.94 11.84 -12.22
N PRO A 384 20.99 10.52 -12.51
CA PRO A 384 20.45 9.38 -11.75
C PRO A 384 21.44 8.72 -10.76
N GLN A 385 22.59 9.34 -10.52
CA GLN A 385 23.69 8.81 -9.71
C GLN A 385 23.69 9.39 -8.30
N SER A 386 23.68 8.51 -7.30
CA SER A 386 23.79 8.92 -5.90
C SER A 386 24.66 7.92 -5.18
N TRP A 387 25.83 8.36 -4.73
CA TRP A 387 26.89 7.47 -4.27
C TRP A 387 27.36 7.81 -2.87
N ALA A 388 27.66 6.75 -2.12
CA ALA A 388 28.32 6.81 -0.84
C ALA A 388 29.31 5.66 -0.70
N MET A 389 30.11 5.69 0.35
CA MET A 389 31.05 4.64 0.70
C MET A 389 31.06 4.38 2.19
N ASP A 390 31.59 3.23 2.57
CA ASP A 390 32.11 2.97 3.90
C ASP A 390 33.55 2.43 3.76
N GLN A 391 34.18 1.96 4.83
CA GLN A 391 35.52 1.37 4.75
C GLN A 391 35.61 0.10 3.88
N ASN A 392 34.49 -0.57 3.62
CA ASN A 392 34.44 -1.85 2.93
C ASN A 392 34.15 -1.69 1.44
N SER A 393 33.30 -0.74 1.04
CA SER A 393 32.78 -0.68 -0.34
C SER A 393 32.16 0.67 -0.71
N LEU A 394 31.71 0.75 -1.96
CA LEU A 394 30.87 1.82 -2.51
C LEU A 394 29.42 1.34 -2.65
N TYR A 395 28.49 2.27 -2.55
CA TYR A 395 27.06 2.03 -2.55
C TYR A 395 26.34 3.07 -3.40
N ASN A 396 25.41 2.63 -4.22
CA ASN A 396 24.50 3.52 -4.95
C ASN A 396 23.11 3.51 -4.29
N ALA A 397 22.48 4.69 -4.16
CA ALA A 397 21.16 4.82 -3.55
C ALA A 397 20.07 4.05 -4.31
N ASN A 398 20.22 3.76 -5.60
CA ASN A 398 19.25 2.99 -6.40
C ASN A 398 19.10 1.50 -5.99
N GLY A 399 19.75 1.08 -4.90
CA GLY A 399 19.38 -0.11 -4.12
C GLY A 399 19.82 -1.46 -4.70
N LYS A 400 20.64 -1.47 -5.77
CA LYS A 400 21.03 -2.73 -6.45
C LYS A 400 22.54 -3.00 -6.52
N ARG A 401 23.41 -2.12 -6.03
CA ARG A 401 24.86 -2.27 -6.21
C ARG A 401 25.66 -1.92 -4.96
N THR A 402 26.07 -2.95 -4.23
CA THR A 402 27.34 -2.92 -3.49
C THR A 402 28.45 -3.22 -4.48
N VAL A 403 29.45 -2.35 -4.58
CA VAL A 403 30.53 -2.50 -5.56
C VAL A 403 31.56 -3.50 -5.05
N LYS A 404 31.56 -4.71 -5.62
CA LYS A 404 32.58 -5.71 -5.28
C LYS A 404 33.94 -5.33 -5.83
N GLY A 405 34.98 -5.56 -5.03
CA GLY A 405 36.37 -5.41 -5.45
C GLY A 405 36.90 -3.98 -5.41
N VAL A 406 36.17 -3.06 -4.78
CA VAL A 406 36.67 -1.75 -4.36
C VAL A 406 36.92 -1.78 -2.87
N ASN A 407 38.07 -1.28 -2.44
CA ASN A 407 38.41 -1.07 -1.04
C ASN A 407 38.08 0.36 -0.62
N GLY A 408 36.99 0.52 0.12
CA GLY A 408 36.54 1.82 0.61
C GLY A 408 37.57 2.54 1.49
N SER A 409 38.33 1.83 2.31
CA SER A 409 39.35 2.44 3.20
C SER A 409 40.45 3.21 2.46
N THR A 410 40.69 2.92 1.18
CA THR A 410 41.69 3.56 0.32
C THR A 410 41.07 4.29 -0.87
N PHE A 411 39.74 4.32 -0.95
CA PHE A 411 39.04 4.88 -2.10
C PHE A 411 39.08 6.42 -2.07
N VAL A 412 39.37 7.02 -3.23
CA VAL A 412 39.37 8.46 -3.46
C VAL A 412 38.47 8.76 -4.63
N MET A 413 37.46 9.61 -4.41
CA MET A 413 36.68 10.22 -5.48
C MET A 413 37.53 11.30 -6.15
N LEU A 414 37.68 11.23 -7.48
CA LEU A 414 38.42 12.22 -8.26
C LEU A 414 37.48 13.30 -8.80
N ASN A 415 36.32 12.90 -9.31
CA ASN A 415 35.19 13.77 -9.69
C ASN A 415 33.89 12.93 -9.76
N GLU A 416 32.79 13.51 -10.24
CA GLU A 416 31.49 12.82 -10.37
C GLU A 416 31.48 11.66 -11.39
N TYR A 417 32.52 11.52 -12.19
CA TYR A 417 32.67 10.47 -13.21
C TYR A 417 33.58 9.34 -12.74
N TRP A 418 34.62 9.66 -11.97
CA TRP A 418 35.75 8.77 -11.66
C TRP A 418 36.13 8.77 -10.18
N GLY A 419 36.50 7.58 -9.70
CA GLY A 419 37.24 7.40 -8.45
C GLY A 419 38.20 6.23 -8.56
N LYS A 420 39.05 6.03 -7.57
CA LYS A 420 40.00 4.91 -7.54
C LYS A 420 40.38 4.53 -6.12
N ASP A 421 40.76 3.28 -5.94
CA ASP A 421 41.48 2.82 -4.74
C ASP A 421 42.95 2.50 -5.10
N ASP A 422 43.65 1.72 -4.27
CA ASP A 422 45.03 1.30 -4.49
C ASP A 422 45.20 0.31 -5.67
N ARG A 423 44.11 -0.27 -6.18
CA ARG A 423 44.12 -1.41 -7.12
C ARG A 423 43.31 -1.17 -8.38
N VAL A 424 42.20 -0.45 -8.29
CA VAL A 424 41.23 -0.33 -9.36
C VAL A 424 40.73 1.10 -9.55
N VAL A 425 40.35 1.38 -10.79
CA VAL A 425 39.60 2.58 -11.16
C VAL A 425 38.11 2.25 -11.18
N PHE A 426 37.28 3.15 -10.70
CA PHE A 426 35.84 3.05 -10.67
C PHE A 426 35.20 4.16 -11.50
N SER A 427 34.20 3.81 -12.30
CA SER A 427 33.38 4.76 -13.05
C SER A 427 32.01 4.87 -12.39
N PHE A 428 31.68 6.07 -11.89
CA PHE A 428 30.37 6.34 -11.30
C PHE A 428 29.25 6.34 -12.35
N VAL A 429 29.55 6.70 -13.59
CA VAL A 429 28.61 6.69 -14.72
C VAL A 429 28.10 5.28 -15.01
N THR A 430 29.01 4.32 -15.13
CA THR A 430 28.67 2.93 -15.44
C THR A 430 28.41 2.09 -14.19
N GLY A 431 28.76 2.63 -13.02
CA GLY A 431 28.72 1.97 -11.72
C GLY A 431 29.57 0.69 -11.69
N SER A 432 30.72 0.69 -12.36
CA SER A 432 31.55 -0.51 -12.62
C SER A 432 33.04 -0.27 -12.38
N VAL A 433 33.73 -1.35 -11.99
CA VAL A 433 35.18 -1.39 -11.79
C VAL A 433 35.91 -1.64 -13.10
N TYR A 434 36.87 -0.79 -13.43
CA TYR A 434 37.73 -0.89 -14.61
C TYR A 434 39.07 -1.50 -14.23
N LYS A 435 39.12 -2.83 -14.17
CA LYS A 435 40.36 -3.59 -13.86
C LYS A 435 41.52 -3.36 -14.82
N SER A 436 41.22 -2.84 -16.01
CA SER A 436 42.23 -2.53 -17.04
C SER A 436 42.74 -1.08 -16.95
N GLY A 437 42.21 -0.29 -16.01
CA GLY A 437 42.75 1.03 -15.68
C GLY A 437 43.87 0.88 -14.67
N ASP A 438 44.95 1.63 -14.87
CA ASP A 438 46.07 1.68 -13.93
C ASP A 438 45.78 2.72 -12.84
N ALA A 439 45.30 2.25 -11.69
CA ALA A 439 44.95 3.10 -10.55
C ALA A 439 46.13 3.95 -10.04
N ALA A 440 47.38 3.52 -10.23
CA ALA A 440 48.53 4.28 -9.77
C ALA A 440 48.75 5.54 -10.60
N THR A 441 48.48 5.49 -11.91
CA THR A 441 48.71 6.59 -12.85
C THR A 441 47.44 7.28 -13.33
N PHE A 442 46.26 6.80 -12.92
CA PHE A 442 44.97 7.35 -13.34
C PHE A 442 44.76 8.78 -12.83
N GLN A 443 44.45 9.70 -13.74
CA GLN A 443 44.15 11.10 -13.47
C GLN A 443 43.00 11.61 -14.34
N VAL A 444 42.19 12.51 -13.78
CA VAL A 444 41.14 13.24 -14.51
C VAL A 444 41.78 14.34 -15.35
N THR A 445 41.29 14.55 -16.57
CA THR A 445 41.83 15.56 -17.52
C THR A 445 40.88 16.72 -17.78
N ASP A 446 39.58 16.55 -17.52
CA ASP A 446 38.56 17.61 -17.68
C ASP A 446 37.34 17.35 -16.78
N ASP A 447 36.48 18.36 -16.69
CA ASP A 447 35.25 18.35 -15.86
C ASP A 447 34.06 17.67 -16.56
N THR A 448 34.26 17.10 -17.75
CA THR A 448 33.21 16.45 -18.56
C THR A 448 33.38 14.93 -18.66
N GLY A 449 34.23 14.36 -17.80
CA GLY A 449 34.46 12.92 -17.68
C GLY A 449 35.68 12.40 -18.44
N GLY A 450 36.53 13.26 -18.99
CA GLY A 450 37.82 12.85 -19.53
C GLY A 450 38.82 12.45 -18.44
N ALA A 451 39.54 11.36 -18.69
CA ALA A 451 40.61 10.89 -17.82
C ALA A 451 41.68 10.13 -18.62
N GLU A 452 42.86 9.92 -18.04
CA GLU A 452 43.91 9.11 -18.64
C GLU A 452 44.72 8.34 -17.59
N ASP A 453 45.35 7.25 -18.03
CA ASP A 453 46.39 6.54 -17.30
C ASP A 453 47.66 6.40 -18.18
N ALA A 454 48.64 5.61 -17.74
CA ALA A 454 49.88 5.39 -18.48
C ALA A 454 49.69 4.87 -19.92
N LEU A 455 48.60 4.14 -20.20
CA LEU A 455 48.39 3.42 -21.46
C LEU A 455 47.16 3.91 -22.24
N PHE A 456 46.19 4.53 -21.58
CA PHE A 456 44.88 4.80 -22.15
C PHE A 456 44.33 6.18 -21.79
N ARG A 457 43.50 6.71 -22.70
CA ARG A 457 42.58 7.82 -22.46
C ARG A 457 41.16 7.28 -22.38
N TYR A 458 40.36 7.90 -21.52
CA TYR A 458 38.98 7.58 -21.24
C TYR A 458 38.14 8.83 -21.48
N THR A 459 37.00 8.68 -22.15
CA THR A 459 36.01 9.74 -22.34
C THR A 459 34.62 9.21 -22.00
N VAL A 460 33.77 10.06 -21.44
CA VAL A 460 32.37 9.74 -21.15
C VAL A 460 31.48 10.34 -22.25
N GLU A 461 30.70 9.49 -22.91
CA GLU A 461 29.78 9.90 -23.97
C GLU A 461 28.45 9.13 -23.80
N GLY A 462 27.34 9.85 -23.63
CA GLY A 462 25.99 9.26 -23.55
C GLY A 462 25.83 8.19 -22.46
N GLY A 463 26.46 8.39 -21.29
CA GLY A 463 26.41 7.42 -20.19
C GLY A 463 27.32 6.19 -20.37
N THR A 464 28.16 6.19 -21.41
CA THR A 464 29.15 5.12 -21.66
C THR A 464 30.57 5.66 -21.56
N VAL A 465 31.50 4.79 -21.20
CA VAL A 465 32.93 5.10 -21.19
C VAL A 465 33.57 4.55 -22.46
N ARG A 466 34.21 5.40 -23.24
CA ARG A 466 35.09 5.01 -24.34
C ARG A 466 36.54 5.00 -23.87
N LYS A 467 37.26 3.96 -24.25
CA LYS A 467 38.67 3.75 -23.90
C LYS A 467 39.51 3.71 -25.18
N LYS A 468 40.55 4.53 -25.28
CA LYS A 468 41.48 4.59 -26.43
C LYS A 468 42.93 4.50 -25.95
N LYS A 469 43.75 3.69 -26.63
CA LYS A 469 45.19 3.63 -26.33
C LYS A 469 45.85 4.98 -26.63
N ARG A 470 46.74 5.42 -25.75
CA ARG A 470 47.54 6.64 -25.93
C ARG A 470 48.48 6.54 -27.14
#